data_AF-A0A7S1PV79-F1
#
_entry.id   AF-A0A7S1PV79-F1
#
_cell.length_a   1.000
_cell.length_b   1.000
_cell.length_c   1.000
_cell.angle_alpha   90.00
_cell.angle_beta   90.00
_cell.angle_gamma   90.00
#
_symmetry.space_group_name_H-M   'P 1'
#
loop_
_entity.id
_entity.type
_entity.pdbx_description
1 polymer ?
#
loop_
_entity_poly.entity_id
_entity_poly.type
_entity_poly.pdbx_seq_one_letter_code
_entity_poly.pdbx_strand_id
1 'polypeptide(L)'
;AEASLTHRKLIASFWYREDSEAVQHMARTGEERVAAMGDDTNPLRAGGVPLHFSYFFHQLFAQVSSPPIDSIKERDRFNLETELGPVGGPQFVLPSPILPVTASLHLNDDNADASLPF
;
A
#
# COMPACT_ATOMS: atom_id res chain seq x y z
N ALA A 1 16.08 -20.77 2.95
CA ALA A 1 15.08 -19.70 3.22
C ALA A 1 14.81 -18.86 1.97
N GLU A 2 15.84 -18.38 1.26
CA GLU A 2 15.68 -17.54 0.05
C GLU A 2 14.88 -18.19 -1.08
N ALA A 3 15.09 -19.48 -1.38
CA ALA A 3 14.32 -20.18 -2.43
C ALA A 3 12.79 -20.14 -2.19
N SER A 4 12.36 -20.17 -0.92
CA SER A 4 10.94 -20.05 -0.54
C SER A 4 10.43 -18.61 -0.67
N LEU A 5 11.26 -17.61 -0.40
CA LEU A 5 10.89 -16.20 -0.57
C LEU A 5 10.77 -15.85 -2.05
N THR A 6 11.75 -16.26 -2.87
CA THR A 6 11.72 -16.05 -4.32
C THR A 6 10.50 -16.71 -4.95
N HIS A 7 10.16 -17.94 -4.53
CA HIS A 7 8.97 -18.63 -4.99
C HIS A 7 7.67 -17.91 -4.58
N ARG A 8 7.59 -17.42 -3.34
CA ARG A 8 6.44 -16.63 -2.86
C ARG A 8 6.29 -15.30 -3.59
N LYS A 9 7.39 -14.60 -3.87
CA LYS A 9 7.38 -13.38 -4.70
C LYS A 9 6.87 -13.70 -6.10
N LEU A 10 7.34 -14.77 -6.73
CA LEU A 10 6.89 -15.17 -8.06
C LEU A 10 5.38 -15.47 -8.10
N ILE A 11 4.84 -16.13 -7.07
CA ILE A 11 3.41 -16.46 -6.96
C ILE A 11 2.54 -15.24 -6.65
N ALA A 12 2.98 -14.37 -5.74
CA ALA A 12 2.13 -13.30 -5.22
C ALA A 12 1.83 -12.21 -6.26
N SER A 13 2.72 -11.97 -7.21
CA SER A 13 2.52 -10.84 -8.15
C SER A 13 3.28 -10.92 -9.47
N PHE A 14 3.93 -12.05 -9.82
CA PHE A 14 4.86 -12.10 -10.96
C PHE A 14 5.84 -10.92 -10.96
N TRP A 15 6.38 -10.59 -9.78
CA TRP A 15 7.15 -9.37 -9.50
C TRP A 15 8.16 -9.06 -10.62
N TYR A 16 7.94 -7.94 -11.31
CA TYR A 16 8.87 -7.45 -12.30
C TYR A 16 10.06 -6.78 -11.60
N ARG A 17 11.14 -6.57 -12.36
CA ARG A 17 12.34 -5.92 -11.84
C ARG A 17 12.00 -4.52 -11.31
N GLU A 18 11.16 -3.78 -12.01
CA GLU A 18 10.74 -2.42 -11.62
C GLU A 18 10.06 -2.38 -10.25
N ASP A 19 9.19 -3.35 -9.94
CA ASP A 19 8.49 -3.43 -8.65
C ASP A 19 9.48 -3.63 -7.48
N SER A 20 10.50 -4.46 -7.72
CA SER A 20 11.55 -4.71 -6.72
C SER A 20 12.41 -3.47 -6.46
N GLU A 21 12.66 -2.67 -7.49
CA GLU A 21 13.41 -1.41 -7.38
C GLU A 21 12.59 -0.35 -6.65
N ALA A 22 11.27 -0.30 -6.87
CA ALA A 22 10.36 0.58 -6.14
C ALA A 22 10.35 0.28 -4.62
N VAL A 23 10.19 -0.99 -4.24
CA VAL A 23 10.20 -1.39 -2.82
C VAL A 23 11.57 -1.12 -2.17
N GLN A 24 12.66 -1.38 -2.88
CA GLN A 24 13.99 -1.07 -2.36
C GLN A 24 14.21 0.43 -2.15
N HIS A 25 13.68 1.28 -3.03
CA HIS A 25 13.75 2.72 -2.87
C HIS A 25 12.98 3.17 -1.62
N MET A 26 11.71 2.77 -1.49
CA MET A 26 10.88 3.08 -0.33
C MET A 26 11.52 2.65 0.99
N ALA A 27 12.16 1.47 1.02
CA ALA A 27 12.84 0.98 2.22
C ALA A 27 14.09 1.79 2.61
N ARG A 28 14.73 2.50 1.66
CA ARG A 28 15.97 3.27 1.90
C ARG A 28 15.70 4.74 2.18
N THR A 29 14.77 5.36 1.45
CA THR A 29 14.51 6.81 1.51
C THR A 29 13.27 7.15 2.32
N GLY A 30 12.34 6.20 2.49
CA GLY A 30 11.01 6.49 3.06
C GLY A 30 10.08 7.23 2.09
N GLU A 31 10.46 7.36 0.82
CA GLU A 31 9.71 8.05 -0.22
C GLU A 31 9.37 7.11 -1.38
N GLU A 32 8.32 7.42 -2.13
CA GLU A 32 7.97 6.69 -3.36
C GLU A 32 9.01 6.93 -4.46
N ARG A 33 9.25 5.92 -5.29
CA ARG A 33 10.18 6.03 -6.43
C ARG A 33 9.62 6.98 -7.49
N VAL A 34 10.38 8.02 -7.83
CA VAL A 34 10.09 8.92 -8.95
C VAL A 34 10.63 8.36 -10.26
N ALA A 35 9.82 8.41 -11.32
CA ALA A 35 10.19 8.01 -12.69
C ALA A 35 9.65 9.00 -13.73
N ALA A 36 10.13 8.90 -14.97
CA ALA A 36 9.74 9.76 -16.09
C ALA A 36 9.49 8.92 -17.35
N MET A 37 9.00 9.57 -18.42
CA MET A 37 8.74 9.03 -19.77
C MET A 37 7.36 8.38 -20.03
N GLY A 38 6.41 8.48 -19.09
CA GLY A 38 5.07 7.89 -19.27
C GLY A 38 5.08 6.37 -19.21
N ASP A 39 3.91 5.76 -19.27
CA ASP A 39 3.76 4.31 -19.30
C ASP A 39 3.47 3.83 -20.74
N ASP A 40 4.48 3.29 -21.40
CA ASP A 40 4.39 2.70 -22.75
C ASP A 40 3.91 1.24 -22.72
N THR A 41 3.51 0.72 -21.55
CA THR A 41 3.06 -0.68 -21.41
C THR A 41 1.70 -0.87 -22.07
N ASN A 42 1.59 -1.80 -23.02
CA ASN A 42 0.32 -2.14 -23.64
C ASN A 42 -0.68 -2.67 -22.59
N PRO A 43 -1.86 -2.05 -22.39
CA PRO A 43 -2.84 -2.46 -21.39
C PRO A 43 -3.44 -3.86 -21.66
N LEU A 44 -3.34 -4.36 -22.89
CA LEU A 44 -3.76 -5.70 -23.32
C LEU A 44 -2.56 -6.62 -23.59
N ARG A 45 -1.40 -6.36 -22.96
CA ARG A 45 -0.12 -7.06 -23.16
C ARG A 45 -0.32 -8.52 -23.61
N ALA A 46 -0.11 -8.76 -24.92
CA ALA A 46 -0.27 -10.07 -25.55
C ALA A 46 0.90 -11.04 -25.23
N GLY A 47 1.58 -10.83 -24.10
CA GLY A 47 2.70 -11.65 -23.64
C GLY A 47 2.22 -12.66 -22.61
N GLY A 48 2.75 -13.88 -22.66
CA GLY A 48 2.34 -15.01 -21.81
C GLY A 48 2.62 -14.87 -20.30
N VAL A 49 2.89 -13.65 -19.79
CA VAL A 49 3.03 -13.37 -18.37
C VAL A 49 1.87 -12.49 -17.93
N PRO A 50 0.98 -12.98 -17.04
CA PRO A 50 -0.18 -12.22 -16.58
C PRO A 50 0.26 -11.00 -15.76
N LEU A 51 -0.51 -9.91 -15.87
CA LEU A 51 -0.34 -8.71 -15.04
C LEU A 51 -0.94 -8.92 -13.65
N HIS A 52 -0.44 -8.19 -12.65
CA HIS A 52 -1.08 -8.15 -11.34
C HIS A 52 -2.46 -7.48 -11.45
N PHE A 53 -3.41 -7.93 -10.62
CA PHE A 53 -4.81 -7.46 -10.68
C PHE A 53 -4.95 -5.94 -10.54
N SER A 54 -4.05 -5.29 -9.79
CA SER A 54 -4.05 -3.82 -9.63
C SER A 54 -3.85 -3.05 -10.94
N TYR A 55 -3.25 -3.64 -11.98
CA TYR A 55 -3.06 -2.97 -13.28
C TYR A 55 -4.39 -2.65 -13.99
N PHE A 56 -5.47 -3.34 -13.64
CA PHE A 56 -6.79 -3.11 -14.23
C PHE A 56 -7.57 -1.99 -13.52
N PHE A 57 -7.12 -1.51 -12.37
CA PHE A 57 -7.78 -0.47 -11.60
C PHE A 57 -7.02 0.85 -11.73
N HIS A 58 -7.62 1.80 -12.45
CA HIS A 58 -7.08 3.14 -12.57
C HIS A 58 -7.54 4.03 -11.41
N GLN A 59 -6.60 4.77 -10.82
CA GLN A 59 -6.91 5.76 -9.80
C GLN A 59 -7.69 6.92 -10.44
N LEU A 60 -8.86 7.25 -9.88
CA LEU A 60 -9.66 8.37 -10.33
C LEU A 60 -9.11 9.67 -9.75
N PHE A 61 -9.22 10.76 -10.50
CA PHE A 61 -8.83 12.09 -10.06
C PHE A 61 -9.93 13.09 -10.30
N ALA A 62 -10.08 14.03 -9.37
CA ALA A 62 -11.05 15.10 -9.48
C ALA A 62 -10.60 16.13 -10.51
N GLN A 63 -11.58 16.68 -11.25
CA GLN A 63 -11.37 17.72 -12.25
C GLN A 63 -12.49 18.75 -12.12
N VAL A 64 -12.18 20.03 -12.37
CA VAL A 64 -13.07 21.23 -12.45
C VAL A 64 -14.08 21.41 -11.30
N SER A 65 -15.00 20.47 -11.08
CA SER A 65 -16.06 20.52 -10.08
C SER A 65 -15.57 20.43 -8.64
N SER A 66 -14.43 19.79 -8.39
CA SER A 66 -13.76 19.76 -7.09
C SER A 66 -12.24 19.78 -7.29
N PRO A 67 -11.51 20.79 -6.77
CA PRO A 67 -10.07 20.84 -6.91
C PRO A 67 -9.41 19.72 -6.09
N PRO A 68 -8.31 19.11 -6.56
CA PRO A 68 -7.53 18.17 -5.75
C PRO A 68 -6.92 18.90 -4.55
N ILE A 69 -6.83 18.20 -3.42
CA ILE A 69 -6.24 18.72 -2.18
C ILE A 69 -4.75 18.32 -2.12
N ASP A 70 -3.89 19.25 -1.68
CA ASP A 70 -2.44 19.04 -1.57
C ASP A 70 -2.10 18.21 -0.31
N SER A 71 -1.63 16.97 -0.50
CA SER A 71 -1.31 16.04 0.59
C SER A 71 -0.08 16.41 1.42
N ILE A 72 0.76 17.34 0.95
CA ILE A 72 1.96 17.80 1.66
C ILE A 72 1.65 19.09 2.40
N LYS A 73 1.08 20.07 1.71
CA LYS A 73 0.80 21.39 2.30
C LYS A 73 -0.44 21.43 3.18
N GLU A 74 -1.45 20.62 2.87
CA GLU A 74 -2.72 20.55 3.61
C GLU A 74 -2.88 19.22 4.34
N ARG A 75 -1.78 18.65 4.87
CA ARG A 75 -1.77 17.32 5.50
C ARG A 75 -2.81 17.19 6.63
N ASP A 76 -3.05 18.27 7.38
CA ASP A 76 -4.00 18.31 8.50
C ASP A 76 -5.46 18.09 8.07
N ARG A 77 -5.77 18.20 6.77
CA ARG A 77 -7.11 17.94 6.22
C ARG A 77 -7.33 16.46 5.90
N PHE A 78 -6.30 15.63 6.01
CA PHE A 78 -6.36 14.19 5.78
C PHE A 78 -6.23 13.44 7.10
N ASN A 79 -6.90 12.28 7.16
CA ASN A 79 -6.76 11.33 8.25
C ASN A 79 -6.64 9.92 7.67
N LEU A 80 -5.75 9.10 8.23
CA LEU A 80 -5.56 7.69 7.90
C LEU A 80 -6.06 6.76 9.02
N GLU A 81 -6.67 7.31 10.07
CA GLU A 81 -7.26 6.53 11.13
C GLU A 81 -8.25 5.52 10.56
N THR A 82 -8.07 4.26 10.97
CA THR A 82 -8.85 3.13 10.49
C THR A 82 -9.52 2.48 11.68
N GLU A 83 -10.84 2.43 11.65
CA GLU A 83 -11.65 1.81 12.69
C GLU A 83 -11.92 0.34 12.33
N LEU A 84 -11.57 -0.57 13.23
CA LEU A 84 -11.86 -2.00 13.12
C LEU A 84 -12.91 -2.40 14.16
N GLY A 85 -14.08 -2.85 13.70
CA GLY A 85 -15.14 -3.31 14.58
C GLY A 85 -16.52 -3.34 13.90
N PRO A 86 -17.55 -3.84 14.60
CA PRO A 86 -18.92 -3.80 14.11
C PRO A 86 -19.42 -2.36 13.99
N VAL A 87 -20.20 -2.09 12.92
CA VAL A 87 -20.81 -0.78 12.70
C VAL A 87 -21.76 -0.46 13.87
N GLY A 88 -21.46 0.59 14.64
CA GLY A 88 -22.24 1.01 15.81
C GLY A 88 -21.92 0.28 17.12
N GLY A 89 -20.84 -0.52 17.18
CA GLY A 89 -20.34 -1.16 18.39
C GLY A 89 -18.97 -0.63 18.84
N PRO A 90 -18.30 -1.30 19.79
CA PRO A 90 -16.94 -0.93 20.20
C PRO A 90 -15.98 -1.11 19.02
N GLN A 91 -15.18 -0.08 18.74
CA GLN A 91 -14.24 -0.05 17.63
C GLN A 91 -12.81 0.07 18.14
N PHE A 92 -11.91 -0.65 17.49
CA PHE A 92 -10.48 -0.50 17.64
C PHE A 92 -9.97 0.54 16.65
N VAL A 93 -9.42 1.64 17.15
CA VAL A 93 -8.90 2.72 16.30
C VAL A 93 -7.42 2.48 16.04
N LEU A 94 -7.05 2.35 14.77
CA LEU A 94 -5.66 2.29 14.33
C LEU A 94 -5.25 3.64 13.73
N PRO A 95 -4.01 4.11 13.97
CA PRO A 95 -3.55 5.39 13.42
C PRO A 95 -3.31 5.34 11.89
N SER A 96 -3.14 4.15 11.32
CA SER A 96 -2.98 3.96 9.88
C SER A 96 -3.52 2.59 9.44
N PRO A 97 -3.89 2.43 8.16
CA PRO A 97 -4.34 1.14 7.63
C PRO A 97 -3.18 0.14 7.42
N ILE A 98 -1.92 0.60 7.53
CA ILE A 98 -0.74 -0.23 7.29
C ILE A 98 -0.23 -0.74 8.63
N LEU A 99 -0.36 -2.05 8.84
CA LEU A 99 0.15 -2.70 10.04
C LEU A 99 1.53 -3.33 9.78
N PRO A 100 2.57 -2.95 10.53
CA PRO A 100 3.82 -3.69 10.49
C PRO A 100 3.60 -5.10 11.06
N VAL A 101 4.38 -6.05 10.55
CA VAL A 101 4.29 -7.47 10.96
C VAL A 101 4.45 -7.64 12.48
N THR A 102 5.20 -6.76 13.12
CA THR A 102 5.35 -6.73 14.59
C THR A 102 4.05 -6.35 15.29
N ALA A 103 3.35 -5.33 14.84
CA ALA A 103 2.07 -4.90 15.42
C ALA A 103 0.96 -5.93 15.19
N SER A 104 0.96 -6.65 14.06
CA SER A 104 -0.02 -7.72 13.82
C SER A 104 0.09 -8.90 14.79
N LEU A 105 1.26 -9.14 15.37
CA LEU A 105 1.47 -10.20 16.35
C LEU A 105 0.82 -9.86 17.69
N HIS A 106 0.86 -8.58 18.09
CA HIS A 106 0.33 -8.11 19.37
C HIS A 106 -1.20 -7.98 19.41
N LEU A 107 -1.88 -7.98 18.26
CA LEU A 107 -3.35 -8.00 18.19
C LEU A 107 -3.96 -9.36 18.61
N ASN A 108 -3.15 -10.42 18.67
CA ASN A 108 -3.60 -11.78 18.95
C ASN A 108 -3.47 -12.17 20.44
N ASP A 109 -2.74 -11.37 21.22
CA ASP A 109 -2.68 -11.50 22.66
C ASP A 109 -3.72 -10.54 23.27
N ASP A 110 -4.66 -11.06 24.06
CA ASP A 110 -5.86 -10.38 24.59
C ASP A 110 -5.63 -9.12 25.46
N ASN A 111 -4.42 -8.55 25.47
CA ASN A 111 -4.12 -7.28 26.11
C ASN A 111 -3.98 -6.16 25.09
N ALA A 112 -5.13 -5.56 24.80
CA ALA A 112 -5.34 -4.25 24.22
C ALA A 112 -4.76 -3.12 25.11
N ASP A 113 -3.47 -3.15 25.43
CA ASP A 113 -2.84 -1.99 26.04
C ASP A 113 -2.50 -1.00 24.92
N ALA A 114 -3.28 0.06 24.87
CA ALA A 114 -3.31 1.10 23.84
C ALA A 114 -2.09 2.03 23.91
N SER A 115 -0.89 1.45 23.82
CA SER A 115 0.36 2.18 23.59
C SER A 115 1.26 1.38 22.67
N LEU A 116 0.81 1.21 21.41
CA LEU A 116 1.72 0.80 20.36
C LEU A 116 2.78 1.91 20.19
N PRO A 117 4.09 1.58 20.19
CA PRO A 117 5.13 2.58 20.05
C PRO A 117 5.19 3.02 18.58
N PHE A 118 4.49 4.11 18.28
CA PHE A 118 4.72 4.93 17.09
C PHE A 118 4.73 6.40 17.52
#